data_AF-A0A484XHB3-F1
#
_entry.id   AF-A0A484XHB3-F1
#
_cell.length_a   1.000
_cell.length_b   1.000
_cell.length_c   1.000
_cell.angle_alpha   90.00
_cell.angle_beta   90.00
_cell.angle_gamma   90.00
#
_symmetry.space_group_name_H-M   'P 1'
#
loop_
_entity.id
_entity.type
_entity.pdbx_description
1 polymer ?
#
loop_
_entity_poly.entity_id
_entity_poly.type
_entity_poly.pdbx_seq_one_letter_code
_entity_poly.pdbx_strand_id
1 'polypeptide(L)'
;MFSFGGLELIGITAAEARDPHKSIPKAVNQVVYRILLFYIGSLVVLLALYPWVEVKSDSSPFVMIFHDLNSNVVASALNFVILVASLSVYNSGVYSNSRMLFGLLRAGNAPKFLTRVSRRGVPVNSLLLSGAITSLVVLINYLLPKEAFGLLMALVVATLLLNWIMICLAHLRFRSANAT
;
A
#
# COMPACT_ATOMS: atom_id res chain seq x y z
N MET A 1 -4.32 5.64 10.04
CA MET A 1 -4.34 4.18 9.85
C MET A 1 -3.98 3.79 8.41
N PHE A 2 -4.64 4.38 7.40
CA PHE A 2 -4.34 4.12 5.98
C PHE A 2 -2.86 4.29 5.61
N SER A 3 -2.19 5.35 6.11
CA SER A 3 -0.77 5.63 5.84
C SER A 3 0.22 4.56 6.34
N PHE A 4 -0.23 3.61 7.16
CA PHE A 4 0.60 2.51 7.70
C PHE A 4 0.23 1.14 7.10
N GLY A 5 -0.76 1.09 6.22
CA GLY A 5 -1.04 -0.12 5.44
C GLY A 5 0.13 -0.43 4.51
N GLY A 6 0.52 -1.71 4.44
CA GLY A 6 1.68 -2.17 3.68
C GLY A 6 2.90 -2.55 4.53
N LEU A 7 2.90 -2.30 5.85
CA LEU A 7 3.95 -2.84 6.74
C LEU A 7 3.89 -4.38 6.82
N GLU A 8 2.70 -4.95 6.66
CA GLU A 8 2.48 -6.39 6.57
C GLU A 8 3.21 -7.05 5.39
N LEU A 9 3.55 -6.27 4.36
CA LEU A 9 4.29 -6.74 3.18
C LEU A 9 5.69 -7.24 3.56
N ILE A 10 6.29 -6.65 4.59
CA ILE A 10 7.59 -7.08 5.12
C ILE A 10 7.52 -8.55 5.53
N GLY A 11 6.40 -8.98 6.13
CA GLY A 11 6.16 -10.37 6.51
C GLY A 11 6.02 -11.33 5.32
N ILE A 12 5.48 -10.87 4.19
CA ILE A 12 5.39 -11.69 2.96
C ILE A 12 6.78 -11.84 2.33
N THR A 13 7.53 -10.73 2.26
CA THR A 13 8.89 -10.73 1.72
C THR A 13 9.92 -11.38 2.64
N ALA A 14 9.60 -11.58 3.92
CA ALA A 14 10.44 -12.29 4.89
C ALA A 14 10.82 -13.69 4.41
N ALA A 15 9.87 -14.40 3.77
CA ALA A 15 10.09 -15.74 3.25
C ALA A 15 11.06 -15.78 2.05
N GLU A 16 11.28 -14.65 1.39
CA GLU A 16 12.16 -14.51 0.21
C GLU A 16 13.46 -13.74 0.54
N ALA A 17 13.63 -13.29 1.80
CA ALA A 17 14.80 -12.54 2.22
C ALA A 17 16.01 -13.46 2.45
N ARG A 18 17.19 -13.02 1.99
CA ARG A 18 18.45 -13.80 2.07
C ARG A 18 18.93 -14.04 3.51
N ASP A 19 18.70 -13.08 4.41
CA ASP A 19 18.96 -13.19 5.85
C ASP A 19 17.82 -12.54 6.65
N PRO A 20 16.73 -13.27 6.94
CA PRO A 20 15.53 -12.74 7.58
C PRO A 20 15.81 -12.19 8.99
N HIS A 21 16.69 -12.85 9.76
CA HIS A 21 16.97 -12.50 11.16
C HIS A 21 17.62 -11.13 11.32
N LYS A 22 18.43 -10.70 10.34
CA LYS A 22 19.04 -9.36 10.35
C LYS A 22 18.28 -8.35 9.49
N SER A 23 17.79 -8.78 8.33
CA SER A 23 17.20 -7.87 7.34
C SER A 23 15.84 -7.35 7.79
N ILE A 24 15.02 -8.18 8.46
CA ILE A 24 13.67 -7.78 8.87
C ILE A 24 13.71 -6.74 9.99
N PRO A 25 14.41 -6.94 11.13
CA PRO A 25 14.44 -5.91 12.18
C PRO A 25 15.04 -4.60 11.69
N LYS A 26 16.09 -4.67 10.84
CA LYS A 26 16.71 -3.48 10.26
C LYS A 26 15.74 -2.73 9.34
N ALA A 27 15.02 -3.44 8.48
CA ALA A 27 14.04 -2.85 7.57
C ALA A 27 12.88 -2.20 8.36
N VAL A 28 12.34 -2.89 9.37
CA VAL A 28 11.26 -2.36 10.23
C VAL A 28 11.70 -1.06 10.91
N ASN A 29 12.86 -1.05 11.57
CA ASN A 29 13.37 0.15 12.23
C ASN A 29 13.63 1.29 11.23
N GLN A 30 14.21 1.00 10.07
CA GLN A 30 14.44 2.00 9.03
C GLN A 30 13.14 2.61 8.50
N VAL A 31 12.10 1.82 8.32
CA VAL A 31 10.80 2.31 7.85
C VAL A 31 10.20 3.29 8.86
N VAL A 32 10.26 2.99 10.17
CA VAL A 32 9.77 3.91 11.21
C VAL A 32 10.50 5.25 11.15
N TYR A 33 11.84 5.26 11.11
CA TYR A 33 12.59 6.52 11.02
C TYR A 33 12.29 7.30 9.74
N ARG A 34 12.13 6.62 8.61
CA ARG A 34 11.78 7.26 7.33
C ARG A 34 10.38 7.87 7.38
N ILE A 35 9.40 7.20 7.99
CA ILE A 35 8.07 7.77 8.18
C ILE A 35 8.14 9.00 9.07
N LEU A 36 8.81 8.95 10.22
CA LEU A 36 8.96 10.11 11.09
C LEU A 36 9.61 11.29 10.35
N LEU A 37 10.71 11.05 9.63
CA LEU A 37 11.43 12.11 8.94
C LEU A 37 10.66 12.67 7.74
N PHE A 38 10.21 11.81 6.81
CA PHE A 38 9.60 12.27 5.56
C PHE A 38 8.13 12.63 5.72
N TYR A 39 7.36 11.88 6.51
CA TYR A 39 5.92 12.14 6.68
C TYR A 39 5.68 13.27 7.68
N ILE A 40 6.19 13.14 8.91
CA ILE A 40 5.97 14.17 9.93
C ILE A 40 6.77 15.43 9.59
N GLY A 41 8.02 15.29 9.15
CA GLY A 41 8.83 16.45 8.76
C GLY A 41 8.22 17.25 7.61
N SER A 42 7.71 16.58 6.56
CA SER A 42 7.05 17.31 5.46
C SER A 42 5.73 17.95 5.89
N LEU A 43 4.94 17.31 6.76
CA LEU A 43 3.72 17.91 7.32
C LEU A 43 4.02 19.13 8.19
N VAL A 44 5.08 19.10 9.00
CA VAL A 44 5.49 20.26 9.80
C VAL A 44 5.86 21.44 8.91
N VAL A 45 6.68 21.20 7.88
CA VAL A 45 7.05 22.24 6.90
C VAL A 45 5.81 22.76 6.18
N LEU A 46 4.90 21.86 5.77
CA LEU A 46 3.67 22.20 5.07
C LEU A 46 2.76 23.10 5.93
N LEU A 47 2.53 22.72 7.18
CA LEU A 47 1.67 23.46 8.12
C LEU A 47 2.32 24.77 8.60
N ALA A 48 3.65 24.89 8.54
CA ALA A 48 4.35 26.13 8.81
C ALA A 48 4.28 27.12 7.64
N LEU A 49 4.20 26.63 6.40
CA LEU A 49 4.13 27.44 5.18
C LEU A 49 2.70 27.83 4.81
N TYR A 50 1.70 27.01 5.16
CA TYR A 50 0.32 27.20 4.74
C TYR A 50 -0.66 26.99 5.91
N PRO A 51 -1.58 27.94 6.16
CA PRO A 51 -2.51 27.83 7.27
C PRO A 51 -3.40 26.59 7.11
N TRP A 52 -3.52 25.78 8.16
CA TRP A 52 -4.33 24.55 8.15
C TRP A 52 -5.82 24.80 7.85
N VAL A 53 -6.29 26.05 8.03
CA VAL A 53 -7.67 26.46 7.82
C VAL A 53 -8.02 26.56 6.33
N GLU A 54 -7.03 26.79 5.46
CA GLU A 54 -7.25 27.03 4.03
C GLU A 54 -6.95 25.80 3.16
N VAL A 55 -6.64 24.65 3.77
CA VAL A 55 -6.32 23.41 3.05
C VAL A 55 -7.59 22.85 2.43
N LYS A 56 -7.82 23.13 1.14
CA LYS A 56 -8.96 22.61 0.38
C LYS A 56 -8.79 21.13 0.06
N SER A 57 -9.90 20.39 0.08
CA SER A 57 -9.95 18.93 -0.11
C SER A 57 -9.78 18.48 -1.57
N ASP A 58 -9.93 19.40 -2.53
CA ASP A 58 -10.03 19.06 -3.96
C ASP A 58 -8.68 18.83 -4.66
N SER A 59 -7.54 19.17 -4.02
CA SER A 59 -6.22 18.99 -4.63
C SER A 59 -5.14 18.66 -3.59
N SER A 60 -4.01 18.09 -4.04
CA SER A 60 -2.89 17.76 -3.15
C SER A 60 -2.34 19.04 -2.50
N PRO A 61 -2.35 19.15 -1.16
CA PRO A 61 -1.85 20.33 -0.46
C PRO A 61 -0.39 20.64 -0.78
N PHE A 62 0.42 19.62 -1.06
CA PHE A 62 1.80 19.77 -1.50
C PHE A 62 1.93 20.44 -2.87
N VAL A 63 1.01 20.17 -3.79
CA VAL A 63 1.03 20.77 -5.14
C VAL A 63 0.45 22.20 -5.08
N MET A 64 -0.61 22.40 -4.29
CA MET A 64 -1.28 23.69 -4.12
C MET A 64 -0.32 24.79 -3.64
N ILE A 65 0.51 24.50 -2.64
CA ILE A 65 1.47 25.47 -2.09
C ILE A 65 2.47 25.96 -3.15
N PHE A 66 2.98 25.08 -4.02
CA PHE A 66 3.92 25.50 -5.06
C PHE A 66 3.25 26.22 -6.24
N HIS A 67 1.96 25.96 -6.46
CA HIS A 67 1.16 26.71 -7.42
C HIS A 67 0.94 28.16 -6.92
N ASP A 68 0.65 28.34 -5.63
CA ASP A 68 0.44 29.66 -5.01
C ASP A 68 1.74 30.46 -4.84
N LEU A 69 2.90 29.79 -4.73
CA LEU A 69 4.23 30.41 -4.76
C LEU A 69 4.72 30.78 -6.17
N ASN A 70 3.82 30.81 -7.17
CA ASN A 70 4.06 31.25 -8.55
C ASN A 70 5.11 30.44 -9.34
N SER A 71 5.33 29.17 -8.97
CA SER A 71 6.28 28.28 -9.63
C SER A 71 5.59 27.04 -10.22
N ASN A 72 4.88 27.26 -11.34
CA ASN A 72 4.17 26.20 -12.06
C ASN A 72 5.09 25.04 -12.51
N VAL A 73 6.38 25.34 -12.72
CA VAL A 73 7.41 24.33 -13.04
C VAL A 73 7.64 23.39 -11.86
N VAL A 74 7.75 23.92 -10.64
CA VAL A 74 7.95 23.11 -9.43
C VAL A 74 6.71 22.29 -9.10
N ALA A 75 5.51 22.88 -9.22
CA ALA A 75 4.26 22.16 -9.04
C ALA A 75 4.12 20.97 -10.02
N SER A 76 4.46 21.18 -11.29
CA SER A 76 4.42 20.13 -12.32
C SER A 76 5.45 19.03 -12.07
N ALA A 77 6.68 19.40 -11.68
CA ALA A 77 7.72 18.44 -11.34
C ALA A 77 7.33 17.59 -10.12
N LEU A 78 6.72 18.20 -9.10
CA LEU A 78 6.27 17.50 -7.90
C LEU A 78 5.10 16.55 -8.22
N ASN A 79 4.14 16.98 -9.04
CA ASN A 79 3.07 16.11 -9.52
C ASN A 79 3.63 14.89 -10.29
N PHE A 80 4.62 15.10 -11.16
CA PHE A 80 5.30 14.01 -11.85
C PHE A 80 5.95 13.02 -10.87
N VAL A 81 6.66 13.52 -9.85
CA VAL A 81 7.25 12.66 -8.80
C VAL A 81 6.18 11.88 -8.05
N ILE A 82 5.04 12.50 -7.69
CA ILE A 82 3.92 11.82 -7.03
C ILE A 82 3.37 10.70 -7.91
N LEU A 83 3.19 10.94 -9.21
CA LEU A 83 2.68 9.94 -10.16
C LEU A 83 3.65 8.76 -10.29
N VAL A 84 4.95 9.02 -10.45
CA VAL A 84 5.98 7.97 -10.51
C VAL A 84 6.04 7.16 -9.21
N ALA A 85 5.99 7.83 -8.06
CA ALA A 85 5.95 7.17 -6.75
C ALA A 85 4.70 6.29 -6.60
N SER A 86 3.53 6.79 -7.02
CA SER A 86 2.27 6.05 -6.98
C SER A 86 2.30 4.80 -7.87
N LEU A 87 2.86 4.90 -9.07
CA LEU A 87 3.08 3.76 -9.97
C LEU A 87 4.02 2.72 -9.36
N SER A 88 5.10 3.16 -8.71
CA SER A 88 6.04 2.27 -8.03
C SER A 88 5.39 1.50 -6.88
N VAL A 89 4.56 2.17 -6.07
CA VAL A 89 3.79 1.53 -5.00
C VAL A 89 2.79 0.54 -5.57
N TYR A 90 2.07 0.91 -6.63
CA TYR A 90 1.11 0.02 -7.29
C TYR A 90 1.77 -1.27 -7.80
N ASN A 91 2.93 -1.16 -8.48
CA ASN A 91 3.68 -2.32 -8.95
C ASN A 91 4.05 -3.28 -7.80
N SER A 92 4.49 -2.73 -6.66
CA SER A 92 4.85 -3.52 -5.49
C SER A 92 3.63 -4.20 -4.85
N GLY A 93 2.48 -3.50 -4.80
CA GLY A 93 1.23 -4.06 -4.29
C GLY A 93 0.71 -5.22 -5.16
N VAL A 94 0.74 -5.05 -6.48
CA VAL A 94 0.33 -6.08 -7.44
C VAL A 94 1.23 -7.32 -7.36
N TYR A 95 2.55 -7.12 -7.21
CA TYR A 95 3.50 -8.21 -6.99
C TYR A 95 3.14 -9.03 -5.73
N SER A 96 2.91 -8.33 -4.62
CA SER A 96 2.62 -8.99 -3.35
C SER A 96 1.26 -9.69 -3.32
N ASN A 97 0.22 -9.09 -3.92
CA ASN A 97 -1.08 -9.74 -4.04
C ASN A 97 -0.98 -11.06 -4.82
N SER A 98 -0.21 -11.04 -5.91
CA SER A 98 0.07 -12.22 -6.72
C SER A 98 0.76 -13.33 -5.92
N ARG A 99 1.73 -12.98 -5.07
CA ARG A 99 2.42 -13.92 -4.17
C ARG A 99 1.51 -14.47 -3.07
N MET A 100 0.67 -13.62 -2.47
CA MET A 100 -0.29 -14.03 -1.44
C MET A 100 -1.32 -15.02 -2.01
N LEU A 101 -1.88 -14.72 -3.19
CA LEU A 101 -2.76 -15.65 -3.94
C LEU A 101 -2.06 -16.98 -4.25
N PHE A 102 -0.80 -16.94 -4.67
CA PHE A 102 0.00 -18.16 -4.90
C PHE A 102 0.25 -18.97 -3.62
N GLY A 103 0.46 -18.32 -2.47
CA GLY A 103 0.55 -18.97 -1.17
C GLY A 103 -0.75 -19.72 -0.81
N LEU A 104 -1.91 -19.09 -1.02
CA LEU A 104 -3.22 -19.71 -0.81
C LEU A 104 -3.47 -20.91 -1.74
N LEU A 105 -2.98 -20.82 -2.98
CA LEU A 105 -3.03 -21.92 -3.95
C LEU A 105 -2.21 -23.13 -3.51
N ARG A 106 -1.01 -22.92 -2.95
CA ARG A 106 -0.19 -24.01 -2.36
C ARG A 106 -0.86 -24.66 -1.15
N ALA A 107 -1.63 -23.91 -0.38
CA ALA A 107 -2.39 -24.41 0.75
C ALA A 107 -3.71 -25.13 0.35
N GLY A 108 -4.03 -25.22 -0.94
CA GLY A 108 -5.25 -25.88 -1.44
C GLY A 108 -6.53 -25.05 -1.31
N ASN A 109 -6.45 -23.80 -0.87
CA ASN A 109 -7.61 -22.95 -0.53
C ASN A 109 -8.10 -22.05 -1.68
N ALA A 110 -7.61 -22.25 -2.92
CA ALA A 110 -7.97 -21.41 -4.07
C ALA A 110 -8.25 -22.24 -5.35
N PRO A 111 -9.11 -21.74 -6.27
CA PRO A 111 -9.55 -22.50 -7.44
C PRO A 111 -8.40 -22.87 -8.38
N LYS A 112 -8.43 -24.11 -8.90
CA LYS A 112 -7.36 -24.73 -9.71
C LYS A 112 -6.98 -23.96 -10.99
N PHE A 113 -7.80 -23.00 -11.42
CA PHE A 113 -7.51 -22.17 -12.59
C PHE A 113 -6.46 -21.07 -12.31
N LEU A 114 -6.32 -20.64 -11.06
CA LEU A 114 -5.33 -19.62 -10.66
C LEU A 114 -3.93 -20.23 -10.39
N THR A 115 -3.82 -21.57 -10.35
CA THR A 115 -2.59 -22.31 -9.99
C THR A 115 -1.52 -22.32 -11.08
N ARG A 116 -1.82 -21.86 -12.30
CA ARG A 116 -0.84 -21.83 -13.40
C ARG A 116 0.20 -20.74 -13.16
N VAL A 117 1.42 -21.18 -12.89
CA VAL A 117 2.62 -20.34 -12.86
C VAL A 117 3.30 -20.34 -14.23
N SER A 118 3.82 -19.18 -14.63
CA SER A 118 4.70 -19.06 -15.81
C SER A 118 6.05 -19.72 -15.54
N ARG A 119 6.81 -20.01 -16.60
CA ARG A 119 8.17 -20.58 -16.56
C ARG A 119 9.16 -19.76 -15.72
N ARG A 120 8.85 -18.48 -15.46
CA ARG A 120 9.61 -17.57 -14.59
C ARG A 120 9.12 -17.54 -13.13
N GLY A 121 8.20 -18.43 -12.73
CA GLY A 121 7.66 -18.51 -11.37
C GLY A 121 6.62 -17.45 -11.01
N VAL A 122 6.10 -16.70 -12.00
CA VAL A 122 5.10 -15.65 -11.79
C VAL A 122 3.69 -16.21 -12.03
N PRO A 123 2.73 -16.04 -11.11
CA PRO A 123 1.34 -16.48 -11.28
C PRO A 123 0.57 -15.47 -12.17
N VAL A 124 0.67 -15.65 -13.48
CA VAL A 124 0.13 -14.70 -14.49
C VAL A 124 -1.39 -14.56 -14.38
N ASN A 125 -2.11 -15.64 -14.05
CA ASN A 125 -3.57 -15.59 -13.90
C ASN A 125 -4.00 -14.73 -12.70
N SER A 126 -3.26 -14.79 -11.58
CA SER A 126 -3.50 -13.94 -10.40
C SER A 126 -3.17 -12.47 -10.69
N LEU A 127 -2.12 -12.22 -11.48
CA LEU A 127 -1.74 -10.90 -11.93
C LEU A 127 -2.83 -10.28 -12.83
N LEU A 128 -3.31 -11.02 -13.84
CA LEU A 128 -4.37 -10.59 -14.73
C LEU A 128 -5.68 -10.35 -13.99
N LEU A 129 -6.03 -11.21 -13.03
CA LEU A 129 -7.22 -11.01 -12.20
C LEU A 129 -7.11 -9.71 -11.37
N SER A 130 -5.96 -9.46 -10.75
CA SER A 130 -5.71 -8.23 -9.98
C SER A 130 -5.81 -6.98 -10.88
N GLY A 131 -5.26 -7.05 -12.09
CA GLY A 131 -5.35 -5.98 -13.09
C GLY A 131 -6.79 -5.75 -13.58
N ALA A 132 -7.55 -6.82 -13.81
CA ALA A 132 -8.96 -6.74 -14.22
C ALA A 132 -9.84 -6.11 -13.13
N ILE A 133 -9.66 -6.54 -11.87
CA ILE A 133 -10.34 -5.94 -10.72
C ILE A 133 -9.97 -4.45 -10.58
N THR A 134 -8.68 -4.11 -10.70
CA THR A 134 -8.24 -2.70 -10.67
C THR A 134 -8.90 -1.89 -11.78
N SER A 135 -8.93 -2.42 -13.00
CA SER A 135 -9.54 -1.75 -14.16
C SER A 135 -11.04 -1.52 -13.96
N LEU A 136 -11.72 -2.49 -13.37
CA LEU A 136 -13.14 -2.39 -13.03
C LEU A 136 -13.38 -1.35 -11.93
N VAL A 137 -12.53 -1.28 -10.91
CA VAL A 137 -12.58 -0.24 -9.86
C VAL A 137 -12.37 1.15 -10.45
N VAL A 138 -11.41 1.31 -11.37
CA VAL A 138 -11.18 2.58 -12.08
C VAL A 138 -12.41 2.98 -12.92
N LEU A 139 -13.02 2.03 -13.62
CA LEU A 139 -14.23 2.27 -14.40
C LEU A 139 -15.40 2.72 -13.52
N ILE A 140 -15.61 2.05 -12.38
CA ILE A 140 -16.64 2.43 -11.40
C ILE A 140 -16.37 3.83 -10.85
N ASN A 141 -15.10 4.15 -10.53
CA ASN A 141 -14.73 5.47 -10.03
C ASN A 141 -14.99 6.58 -11.07
N TYR A 142 -14.79 6.29 -12.36
CA TYR A 142 -15.09 7.23 -13.44
C TYR A 142 -16.59 7.49 -13.61
N LEU A 143 -17.43 6.46 -13.41
CA LEU A 143 -18.88 6.55 -13.58
C LEU A 143 -19.60 7.18 -12.37
N LEU A 144 -19.09 6.97 -11.15
CA LEU A 144 -19.72 7.41 -9.88
C LEU A 144 -18.67 8.01 -8.91
N PRO A 145 -18.03 9.14 -9.24
CA PRO A 145 -16.82 9.61 -8.55
C PRO A 145 -17.01 9.97 -7.07
N LYS A 146 -18.17 10.54 -6.70
CA LYS A 146 -18.40 11.03 -5.33
C LYS A 146 -18.70 9.90 -4.32
N GLU A 147 -19.52 8.92 -4.70
CA GLU A 147 -19.88 7.82 -3.79
C GLU A 147 -18.90 6.65 -3.84
N ALA A 148 -18.36 6.34 -5.03
CA ALA A 148 -17.44 5.21 -5.18
C ALA A 148 -16.15 5.42 -4.38
N PHE A 149 -15.59 6.63 -4.36
CA PHE A 149 -14.35 6.90 -3.64
C PHE A 149 -14.52 6.70 -2.12
N GLY A 150 -15.58 7.26 -1.53
CA GLY A 150 -15.85 7.11 -0.10
C GLY A 150 -16.06 5.65 0.30
N LEU A 151 -16.83 4.90 -0.49
CA LEU A 151 -17.09 3.49 -0.24
C LEU A 151 -15.83 2.60 -0.41
N LEU A 152 -15.02 2.88 -1.44
CA LEU A 152 -13.73 2.21 -1.64
C LEU A 152 -12.79 2.46 -0.45
N MET A 153 -12.69 3.70 0.01
CA MET A 153 -11.86 4.04 1.18
C MET A 153 -12.34 3.32 2.44
N ALA A 154 -13.64 3.29 2.70
CA ALA A 154 -14.21 2.56 3.84
C ALA A 154 -13.90 1.06 3.76
N LEU A 155 -14.03 0.45 2.58
CA LEU A 155 -13.72 -0.97 2.36
C LEU A 155 -12.23 -1.27 2.56
N VAL A 156 -11.33 -0.41 2.09
CA VAL A 156 -9.88 -0.57 2.31
C VAL A 156 -9.54 -0.46 3.79
N VAL A 157 -10.13 0.50 4.51
CA VAL A 157 -9.88 0.64 5.96
C VAL A 157 -10.42 -0.58 6.74
N ALA A 158 -11.61 -1.07 6.39
CA ALA A 158 -12.19 -2.26 7.02
C ALA A 158 -11.34 -3.52 6.79
N THR A 159 -10.90 -3.75 5.55
CA THR A 159 -10.03 -4.89 5.22
C THR A 159 -8.67 -4.80 5.90
N LEU A 160 -8.09 -3.60 6.01
CA LEU A 160 -6.84 -3.38 6.74
C LEU A 160 -7.00 -3.70 8.24
N LEU A 161 -8.08 -3.23 8.87
CA LEU A 161 -8.40 -3.54 10.26
C LEU A 161 -8.52 -5.05 10.49
N LEU A 162 -9.28 -5.74 9.65
CA LEU A 162 -9.45 -7.18 9.73
C LEU A 162 -8.12 -7.93 9.58
N ASN A 163 -7.26 -7.49 8.66
CA ASN A 163 -5.94 -8.08 8.48
C ASN A 163 -5.11 -7.99 9.77
N TRP A 164 -5.02 -6.80 10.37
CA TRP A 164 -4.29 -6.60 11.62
C TRP A 164 -4.87 -7.40 12.80
N ILE A 165 -6.20 -7.49 12.90
CA ILE A 165 -6.87 -8.34 13.90
C ILE A 165 -6.44 -9.80 13.71
N MET A 166 -6.47 -10.30 12.48
CA MET A 166 -6.05 -11.68 12.17
C MET A 166 -4.58 -11.93 12.49
N ILE A 167 -3.68 -10.98 12.18
CA ILE A 167 -2.25 -11.07 12.55
C ILE A 167 -2.09 -11.15 14.06
N CYS A 168 -2.76 -10.26 14.82
CA CYS A 168 -2.71 -10.25 16.27
C CYS A 168 -3.23 -11.57 16.87
N LEU A 169 -4.37 -12.07 16.38
CA LEU A 169 -4.94 -13.35 16.83
C LEU A 169 -4.01 -14.53 16.52
N ALA A 170 -3.42 -14.58 15.32
CA ALA A 170 -2.45 -15.60 14.95
C ALA A 170 -1.21 -15.57 15.85
N HIS A 171 -0.69 -14.38 16.14
CA HIS A 171 0.46 -14.19 17.03
C HIS A 171 0.14 -14.60 18.48
N LEU A 172 -1.04 -14.26 19.00
CA LEU A 172 -1.49 -14.70 20.32
C LEU A 172 -1.60 -16.22 20.41
N ARG A 173 -2.20 -16.87 19.40
CA ARG A 173 -2.27 -18.33 19.34
C ARG A 173 -0.90 -18.98 19.21
N PHE A 174 0.01 -18.42 18.41
CA PHE A 174 1.38 -18.92 18.27
C PHE A 174 2.14 -18.84 19.60
N ARG A 175 2.03 -17.71 20.33
CA ARG A 175 2.61 -17.58 21.67
C ARG A 175 2.02 -18.57 22.66
N SER A 176 0.70 -18.81 22.61
CA SER A 176 0.04 -19.78 23.47
C SER A 176 0.47 -21.21 23.17
N ALA A 177 0.74 -21.56 21.91
CA ALA A 177 1.13 -22.91 21.49
C ALA A 177 2.61 -23.20 21.76
N ASN A 178 3.47 -22.18 21.74
CA ASN A 178 4.91 -22.28 22.00
C ASN A 178 5.30 -21.85 23.42
N ALA A 179 4.32 -21.61 24.30
CA ALA A 179 4.55 -21.49 25.73
C ALA A 179 4.66 -22.90 26.32
N THR A 180 5.76 -23.58 25.99
CA THR A 180 6.26 -24.81 26.64
C THR A 180 7.73 -24.64 26.94
#